data_AF-A0A9N8JU06-F1
#
_entry.id   AF-A0A9N8JU06-F1
#
_cell.length_a   1.000
_cell.length_b   1.000
_cell.length_c   1.000
_cell.angle_alpha   90.00
_cell.angle_beta   90.00
_cell.angle_gamma   90.00
#
_symmetry.space_group_name_H-M   'P 1'
#
loop_
_entity.id
_entity.type
_entity.pdbx_description
1 polymer ?
#
loop_
_entity_poly.entity_id
_entity_poly.type
_entity_poly.pdbx_seq_one_letter_code
_entity_poly.pdbx_strand_id
1 'polypeptide(L)'
;MKDTPTLRIAIIGAGITGLTTAIALRKLPNVDVQIYERAKQLRELGQAIAINPNGLRTLEKLGLHKVLSDETLTVTRHWKTNEIVGREQHTPHVEEKHKMTRFYRPDLQETILEYLPREIIHLNKRVVDVKIQDEGVDVEFEDTTTIHADLLVGADGIRSAVRGFFAPEFELKWSGLIAYRSAFDIKILDHVEDLPEDTTQWVYCTFSTSVRG
;
A
#
# COMPACT_ATOMS: atom_id res chain seq x y z
N MET A 1 24.71 29.81 6.45
CA MET A 1 24.42 28.39 6.13
C MET A 1 24.79 28.20 4.67
N LYS A 2 25.65 27.25 4.32
CA LYS A 2 26.02 26.98 2.92
C LYS A 2 24.76 26.54 2.15
N ASP A 3 24.54 27.09 0.96
CA ASP A 3 23.54 26.62 -0.01
C ASP A 3 23.73 25.12 -0.19
N THR A 4 22.86 24.34 0.47
CA THR A 4 22.85 22.90 0.29
C THR A 4 22.05 22.66 -0.97
N PRO A 5 22.63 22.05 -2.01
CA PRO A 5 21.91 21.79 -3.26
C PRO A 5 20.64 20.97 -2.97
N THR A 6 19.57 21.28 -3.68
CA THR A 6 18.29 20.57 -3.53
C THR A 6 18.40 19.20 -4.17
N LEU A 7 18.17 18.14 -3.38
CA LEU A 7 18.16 16.76 -3.86
C LEU A 7 16.86 16.47 -4.62
N ARG A 8 16.96 16.18 -5.91
CA ARG A 8 15.84 15.82 -6.79
C ARG A 8 15.58 14.33 -6.73
N ILE A 9 14.38 13.95 -6.29
CA ILE A 9 13.97 12.56 -6.12
C ILE A 9 12.79 12.26 -7.04
N ALA A 10 12.96 11.26 -7.91
CA ALA A 10 11.88 10.71 -8.72
C ALA A 10 11.33 9.44 -8.07
N ILE A 11 10.01 9.37 -7.87
CA ILE A 11 9.31 8.20 -7.38
C ILE A 11 8.46 7.63 -8.52
N ILE A 12 8.69 6.38 -8.90
CA ILE A 12 7.89 5.70 -9.94
C ILE A 12 6.78 4.90 -9.26
N GLY A 13 5.53 5.29 -9.47
CA GLY A 13 4.33 4.68 -8.91
C GLY A 13 3.63 5.58 -7.88
N ALA A 14 2.37 5.90 -8.13
CA ALA A 14 1.50 6.68 -7.24
C ALA A 14 0.54 5.80 -6.42
N GLY A 15 0.94 4.56 -6.12
CA GLY A 15 0.24 3.72 -5.16
C GLY A 15 0.49 4.16 -3.71
N ILE A 16 -0.16 3.51 -2.74
CA ILE A 16 -0.04 3.82 -1.30
C ILE A 16 1.42 4.00 -0.86
N THR A 17 2.31 3.07 -1.26
CA THR A 17 3.74 3.15 -0.93
C THR A 17 4.40 4.39 -1.50
N GLY A 18 4.27 4.66 -2.80
CA GLY A 18 4.93 5.80 -3.44
C GLY A 18 4.45 7.15 -2.89
N LEU A 19 3.14 7.29 -2.66
CA LEU A 19 2.57 8.48 -2.04
C LEU A 19 3.06 8.67 -0.59
N THR A 20 3.09 7.59 0.20
CA THR A 20 3.57 7.65 1.59
C THR A 20 5.07 7.99 1.64
N THR A 21 5.86 7.43 0.73
CA THR A 21 7.29 7.77 0.57
C THR A 21 7.48 9.24 0.22
N ALA A 22 6.67 9.79 -0.69
CA ALA A 22 6.74 11.20 -1.03
C ALA A 22 6.46 12.10 0.18
N ILE A 23 5.44 11.79 0.98
CA ILE A 23 5.12 12.53 2.21
C ILE A 23 6.29 12.47 3.20
N ALA A 24 6.89 11.29 3.37
CA ALA A 24 8.03 11.12 4.28
C ALA A 24 9.24 11.93 3.83
N LEU A 25 9.60 11.87 2.56
CA LEU A 25 10.75 12.58 2.01
C LEU A 25 10.57 14.09 2.06
N ARG A 26 9.40 14.60 1.69
CA ARG A 26 9.10 16.05 1.68
C ARG A 26 9.16 16.74 3.05
N LYS A 27 9.25 15.99 4.15
CA LYS A 27 9.51 16.55 5.49
C LYS A 27 10.98 16.91 5.70
N LEU A 28 11.89 16.42 4.85
CA LEU A 28 13.30 16.73 4.90
C LEU A 28 13.57 18.12 4.27
N PRO A 29 14.58 18.86 4.76
CA PRO A 29 15.00 20.10 4.11
C PRO A 29 15.71 19.82 2.79
N ASN A 30 15.60 20.75 1.84
CA ASN A 30 16.34 20.74 0.56
C ASN A 30 16.10 19.49 -0.28
N VAL A 31 14.86 19.01 -0.35
CA VAL A 31 14.46 17.94 -1.27
C VAL A 31 13.34 18.41 -2.21
N ASP A 32 13.42 18.01 -3.47
CA ASP A 32 12.36 18.15 -4.46
C ASP A 32 11.91 16.74 -4.86
N VAL A 33 10.63 16.44 -4.65
CA VAL A 33 10.07 15.10 -4.86
C VAL A 33 9.02 15.16 -5.94
N GLN A 34 9.20 14.35 -6.98
CA GLN A 34 8.29 14.22 -8.12
C GLN A 34 7.83 12.76 -8.26
N ILE A 35 6.55 12.53 -8.50
CA ILE A 35 5.93 11.21 -8.61
C ILE A 35 5.47 10.99 -10.04
N TYR A 36 5.78 9.82 -10.61
CA TYR A 36 5.46 9.46 -11.98
C TYR A 36 4.63 8.18 -11.98
N GLU A 37 3.41 8.24 -12.54
CA GLU A 37 2.46 7.13 -12.55
C GLU A 37 2.05 6.78 -13.97
N ARG A 38 2.08 5.49 -14.29
CA ARG A 38 1.72 4.97 -15.62
C ARG A 38 0.23 5.12 -15.93
N ALA A 39 -0.64 5.14 -14.93
CA ALA A 39 -2.09 5.25 -15.12
C ALA A 39 -2.50 6.63 -15.63
N LYS A 40 -3.56 6.66 -16.45
CA LYS A 40 -4.22 7.88 -16.93
C LYS A 40 -4.92 8.68 -15.83
N GLN A 41 -5.36 7.96 -14.80
CA GLN A 41 -6.07 8.48 -13.64
C GLN A 41 -5.65 7.65 -12.43
N LEU A 42 -5.58 8.29 -11.26
CA LEU A 42 -5.35 7.61 -9.99
C LEU A 42 -6.66 6.95 -9.57
N ARG A 43 -6.83 5.69 -9.97
CA ARG A 43 -7.96 4.87 -9.55
C ARG A 43 -7.46 3.47 -9.28
N GLU A 44 -7.27 3.15 -8.01
CA GLU A 44 -7.03 1.77 -7.60
C GLU A 44 -8.28 0.91 -7.84
N LEU A 45 -8.07 -0.35 -8.20
CA LEU A 45 -9.17 -1.30 -8.35
C LEU A 45 -9.56 -1.85 -6.98
N GLY A 46 -10.85 -1.73 -6.68
CA GLY A 46 -11.48 -1.86 -5.38
C GLY A 46 -11.31 -3.19 -4.67
N GLN A 47 -10.48 -3.19 -3.63
CA GLN A 47 -10.31 -4.30 -2.70
C GLN A 47 -10.04 -3.74 -1.30
N ALA A 48 -10.47 -4.46 -0.27
CA ALA A 48 -10.06 -4.15 1.09
C ALA A 48 -8.57 -4.47 1.31
N ILE A 49 -7.88 -3.63 2.06
CA ILE A 49 -6.52 -3.85 2.54
C ILE A 49 -6.48 -3.64 4.05
N ALA A 50 -5.80 -4.53 4.76
CA ALA A 50 -5.56 -4.39 6.20
C ALA A 50 -4.20 -3.70 6.45
N ILE A 51 -4.19 -2.71 7.34
CA ILE A 51 -2.99 -2.06 7.88
C ILE A 51 -2.86 -2.46 9.34
N ASN A 52 -1.79 -3.17 9.65
CA ASN A 52 -1.45 -3.60 11.01
C ASN A 52 -0.97 -2.43 11.89
N PRO A 53 -0.88 -2.62 13.23
CA PRO A 53 -0.48 -1.57 14.16
C PRO A 53 0.85 -0.86 13.85
N ASN A 54 1.82 -1.58 13.29
CA ASN A 54 3.09 -0.99 12.85
C ASN A 54 2.92 -0.01 11.67
N GLY A 55 2.01 -0.32 10.75
CA GLY A 55 1.66 0.55 9.63
C GLY A 55 0.96 1.81 10.12
N LEU A 56 -0.08 1.68 10.95
CA LEU A 56 -0.85 2.82 11.46
C LEU A 56 0.00 3.78 12.30
N ARG A 57 0.90 3.26 13.16
CA ARG A 57 1.88 4.09 13.89
C ARG A 57 2.82 4.83 12.94
N THR A 58 3.22 4.22 11.84
CA THR A 58 4.06 4.87 10.83
C THR A 58 3.30 6.01 10.15
N LEU A 59 2.06 5.76 9.75
CA LEU A 59 1.19 6.77 9.13
C LEU A 59 0.93 7.94 10.08
N GLU A 60 0.68 7.68 11.36
CA GLU A 60 0.54 8.72 12.38
C GLU A 60 1.82 9.55 12.52
N LYS A 61 3.00 8.93 12.62
CA LYS A 61 4.28 9.64 12.70
C LYS A 61 4.54 10.53 11.49
N LEU A 62 4.01 10.13 10.34
CA LEU A 62 4.07 10.93 9.10
C LEU A 62 3.00 12.03 9.06
N GLY A 63 2.08 12.09 10.02
CA GLY A 63 1.02 13.10 10.11
C GLY A 63 -0.25 12.77 9.31
N LEU A 64 -0.40 11.53 8.83
CA LEU A 64 -1.57 11.09 8.06
C LEU A 64 -2.74 10.71 8.97
N HIS A 65 -3.16 11.64 9.81
CA HIS A 65 -4.17 11.39 10.83
C HIS A 65 -5.56 11.04 10.27
N LYS A 66 -5.90 11.46 9.05
CA LYS A 66 -7.17 11.11 8.38
C LYS A 66 -7.27 9.63 8.00
N VAL A 67 -6.12 8.94 7.92
CA VAL A 67 -6.07 7.51 7.66
C VAL A 67 -6.23 6.69 8.94
N LEU A 68 -6.16 7.33 10.11
CA LEU A 68 -6.44 6.66 11.37
C LEU A 68 -7.97 6.59 11.51
N SER A 69 -8.51 5.38 11.62
CA SER A 69 -9.90 5.18 11.98
C SER A 69 -9.97 4.47 13.32
N ASP A 70 -11.12 4.59 13.96
CA ASP A 70 -11.55 3.60 14.94
C ASP A 70 -11.94 2.34 14.16
N GLU A 71 -11.51 1.15 14.60
CA GLU A 71 -11.94 -0.08 13.92
C GLU A 71 -12.23 -1.25 14.87
N THR A 72 -13.02 -2.15 14.31
CA THR A 72 -13.58 -3.40 14.80
C THR A 72 -12.54 -4.51 14.90
N LEU A 73 -12.48 -5.18 16.06
CA LEU A 73 -11.66 -6.37 16.26
C LEU A 73 -12.00 -7.47 15.25
N THR A 74 -10.98 -8.11 14.67
CA THR A 74 -11.20 -9.26 13.78
C THR A 74 -11.59 -10.49 14.59
N VAL A 75 -12.65 -11.18 14.18
CA VAL A 75 -13.08 -12.46 14.77
C VAL A 75 -12.75 -13.60 13.82
N THR A 76 -12.08 -14.63 14.33
CA THR A 76 -11.79 -15.86 13.59
C THR A 76 -12.88 -16.88 13.88
N ARG A 77 -13.54 -17.36 12.82
CA ARG A 77 -14.62 -18.33 12.92
C ARG A 77 -14.32 -19.60 12.14
N HIS A 78 -14.79 -20.74 12.64
CA HIS A 78 -14.75 -21.98 11.89
C HIS A 78 -15.70 -21.87 10.68
N TRP A 79 -15.20 -22.16 9.48
CA TRP A 79 -15.94 -21.89 8.22
C TRP A 79 -17.30 -22.60 8.13
N LYS A 80 -17.45 -23.79 8.74
CA LYS A 80 -18.67 -24.60 8.64
C LYS A 80 -19.64 -24.39 9.78
N THR A 81 -19.14 -24.19 11.00
CA THR A 81 -19.96 -24.14 12.23
C THR A 81 -20.20 -22.72 12.71
N ASN A 82 -19.50 -21.73 12.14
CA ASN A 82 -19.50 -20.32 12.54
C ASN A 82 -19.03 -20.06 13.99
N GLU A 83 -18.57 -21.10 14.69
CA GLU A 83 -18.04 -21.02 16.05
C GLU A 83 -16.80 -20.12 16.08
N ILE A 84 -16.71 -19.28 17.10
CA ILE A 84 -15.56 -18.41 17.30
C ILE A 84 -14.39 -19.27 17.78
N VAL A 85 -13.38 -19.42 16.94
CA VAL A 85 -12.15 -20.18 17.24
C VAL A 85 -10.99 -19.26 17.62
N GLY A 86 -11.14 -17.95 17.43
CA GLY A 86 -10.13 -16.97 17.83
C GLY A 86 -10.69 -15.55 17.81
N ARG A 87 -10.10 -14.70 18.65
CA ARG A 87 -10.28 -13.25 18.60
C ARG A 87 -8.90 -12.62 18.53
N GLU A 88 -8.79 -11.55 17.77
CA GLU A 88 -7.58 -10.75 17.76
C GLU A 88 -7.30 -10.24 19.18
N GLN A 89 -6.10 -10.55 19.68
CA GLN A 89 -5.59 -10.08 20.97
C GLN A 89 -4.22 -9.44 20.73
N HIS A 90 -4.02 -8.26 21.30
CA HIS A 90 -2.72 -7.59 21.24
C HIS A 90 -2.04 -7.64 22.61
N THR A 91 -0.80 -8.12 22.63
CA THR A 91 0.07 -8.08 23.82
C THR A 91 1.47 -7.66 23.37
N PRO A 92 2.02 -6.54 23.88
CA PRO A 92 1.44 -5.60 24.84
C PRO A 92 0.23 -4.83 24.28
N HIS A 93 -0.41 -4.02 25.14
CA HIS A 93 -1.54 -3.17 24.76
C HIS A 93 -1.22 -2.30 23.53
N VAL A 94 -2.20 -2.15 22.65
CA VAL A 94 -2.16 -1.32 21.44
C VAL A 94 -3.27 -0.29 21.57
N GLU A 95 -2.93 0.99 21.41
CA GLU A 95 -3.90 2.09 21.41
C GLU A 95 -4.97 1.86 20.34
N GLU A 96 -6.22 2.26 20.59
CA GLU A 96 -7.37 2.00 19.70
C GLU A 96 -7.09 2.43 18.25
N LYS A 97 -6.59 3.65 18.05
CA LYS A 97 -6.21 4.21 16.73
C LYS A 97 -5.09 3.46 15.99
N HIS A 98 -4.44 2.50 16.64
CA HIS A 98 -3.40 1.66 16.04
C HIS A 98 -3.80 0.19 15.98
N LYS A 99 -5.02 -0.21 16.37
CA LYS A 99 -5.48 -1.58 16.13
C LYS A 99 -5.57 -1.84 14.63
N MET A 100 -5.45 -3.10 14.19
CA MET A 100 -5.45 -3.41 12.76
C MET A 100 -6.68 -2.82 12.07
N THR A 101 -6.38 -2.02 11.03
CA THR A 101 -7.15 -1.19 10.06
C THR A 101 -7.60 -1.80 8.72
N ARG A 102 -8.86 -2.16 8.40
CA ARG A 102 -9.27 -2.44 7.02
C ARG A 102 -9.81 -1.21 6.32
N PHE A 103 -9.20 -0.90 5.18
CA PHE A 103 -9.60 0.19 4.31
C PHE A 103 -10.03 -0.34 2.97
N TYR A 104 -11.01 0.31 2.35
CA TYR A 104 -11.17 0.22 0.92
C TYR A 104 -9.97 0.90 0.25
N ARG A 105 -9.19 0.15 -0.53
CA ARG A 105 -7.90 0.63 -1.06
C ARG A 105 -7.99 1.93 -1.88
N PRO A 106 -9.02 2.16 -2.72
CA PRO A 106 -9.21 3.44 -3.39
C PRO A 106 -9.34 4.59 -2.40
N ASP A 107 -10.22 4.47 -1.40
CA ASP A 107 -10.43 5.52 -0.38
C ASP A 107 -9.17 5.82 0.41
N LEU A 108 -8.39 4.77 0.75
CA LEU A 108 -7.10 4.94 1.40
C LEU A 108 -6.11 5.71 0.53
N GLN A 109 -6.01 5.39 -0.76
CA GLN A 109 -5.14 6.10 -1.68
C GLN A 109 -5.59 7.57 -1.83
N GLU A 110 -6.88 7.81 -2.01
CA GLU A 110 -7.47 9.15 -2.12
C GLU A 110 -7.21 9.98 -0.85
N THR A 111 -7.40 9.39 0.33
CA THR A 111 -7.12 10.04 1.61
C THR A 111 -5.64 10.43 1.74
N ILE A 112 -4.72 9.56 1.31
CA ILE A 112 -3.27 9.86 1.31
C ILE A 112 -2.95 10.96 0.29
N LEU A 113 -3.60 10.97 -0.87
CA LEU A 113 -3.40 11.98 -1.92
C LEU A 113 -3.70 13.40 -1.42
N GLU A 114 -4.66 13.58 -0.50
CA GLU A 114 -4.98 14.89 0.07
C GLU A 114 -3.81 15.57 0.80
N TYR A 115 -2.77 14.81 1.17
CA TYR A 115 -1.56 15.32 1.83
C TYR A 115 -0.48 15.79 0.87
N LEU A 116 -0.69 15.67 -0.45
CA LEU A 116 0.29 16.01 -1.46
C LEU A 116 -0.29 17.03 -2.45
N PRO A 117 0.50 18.02 -2.88
CA PRO A 117 0.11 18.91 -3.96
C PRO A 117 0.05 18.12 -5.27
N ARG A 118 -0.98 18.37 -6.08
CA ARG A 118 -1.25 17.61 -7.31
C ARG A 118 -0.17 17.81 -8.37
N GLU A 119 0.51 18.95 -8.33
CA GLU A 119 1.51 19.41 -9.28
C GLU A 119 2.77 18.53 -9.30
N ILE A 120 3.03 17.78 -8.22
CA ILE A 120 4.16 16.85 -8.17
C ILE A 120 3.82 15.45 -8.70
N ILE A 121 2.59 15.24 -9.18
CA ILE A 121 2.11 13.94 -9.64
C ILE A 121 1.89 13.98 -11.14
N HIS A 122 2.74 13.26 -11.87
CA HIS A 122 2.75 13.18 -13.32
C HIS A 122 2.13 11.86 -13.77
N LEU A 123 0.94 11.94 -14.37
CA LEU A 123 0.22 10.77 -14.91
C LEU A 123 0.67 10.46 -16.34
N ASN A 124 0.34 9.26 -16.83
CA ASN A 124 0.76 8.75 -18.14
C ASN A 124 2.29 8.57 -18.29
N LYS A 125 2.98 8.27 -17.20
CA LYS A 125 4.44 8.16 -17.15
C LYS A 125 4.85 6.71 -16.91
N ARG A 126 4.66 5.87 -17.94
CA ARG A 126 5.15 4.49 -17.94
C ARG A 126 6.65 4.49 -18.25
N VAL A 127 7.46 4.03 -17.31
CA VAL A 127 8.91 3.87 -17.52
C VAL A 127 9.19 2.80 -18.56
N VAL A 128 10.07 3.11 -19.51
CA VAL A 128 10.55 2.19 -20.55
C VAL A 128 12.07 2.01 -20.53
N ASP A 129 12.82 2.95 -19.95
CA ASP A 129 14.26 2.82 -19.75
C ASP A 129 14.73 3.56 -18.49
N VAL A 130 15.81 3.07 -17.88
CA VAL A 130 16.47 3.69 -16.72
C VAL A 130 17.98 3.57 -16.91
N LYS A 131 18.69 4.71 -16.94
CA LYS A 131 20.15 4.78 -17.10
C LYS A 131 20.79 5.43 -15.90
N ILE A 132 21.64 4.68 -15.21
CA ILE A 132 22.48 5.21 -14.14
C ILE A 132 23.58 6.06 -14.77
N GLN A 133 23.72 7.30 -14.30
CA GLN A 133 24.78 8.21 -14.70
C GLN A 133 25.77 8.40 -13.55
N ASP A 134 26.90 9.05 -13.82
CA ASP A 134 27.87 9.39 -12.77
C ASP A 134 27.25 10.30 -11.69
N GLU A 135 26.33 11.18 -12.10
CA GLU A 135 25.61 12.11 -11.22
C GLU A 135 24.09 11.91 -11.32
N GLY A 136 23.58 10.75 -10.91
CA GLY A 136 22.15 10.49 -10.78
C GLY A 136 21.62 9.46 -11.78
N VAL A 137 20.40 9.69 -12.27
CA VAL A 137 19.67 8.71 -13.08
C VAL A 137 18.74 9.38 -14.07
N ASP A 138 18.83 8.94 -15.32
CA ASP A 138 17.90 9.32 -16.38
C ASP A 138 16.80 8.27 -16.50
N VAL A 139 15.56 8.73 -16.65
CA VAL A 139 14.39 7.87 -16.83
C VAL A 139 13.68 8.28 -18.11
N GLU A 140 13.43 7.30 -18.97
CA GLU A 140 12.66 7.46 -20.20
C GLU A 140 11.26 6.89 -20.02
N PHE A 141 10.26 7.61 -20.53
CA PHE A 141 8.86 7.20 -20.49
C PHE A 141 8.34 6.82 -21.88
N GLU A 142 7.27 6.03 -21.91
CA GLU A 142 6.58 5.58 -23.12
C GLU A 142 6.09 6.74 -24.02
N ASP A 143 5.85 7.92 -23.44
CA ASP A 143 5.48 9.14 -24.16
C ASP A 143 6.68 9.90 -24.73
N THR A 144 7.86 9.29 -24.76
CA THR A 144 9.16 9.83 -25.23
C THR A 144 9.74 10.96 -24.37
N THR A 145 9.04 11.38 -23.31
CA THR A 145 9.62 12.35 -22.38
C THR A 145 10.68 11.68 -21.52
N THR A 146 11.66 12.48 -21.12
CA THR A 146 12.74 12.06 -20.23
C THR A 146 12.81 12.97 -19.02
N ILE A 147 13.27 12.42 -17.90
CA ILE A 147 13.64 13.18 -16.72
C ILE A 147 15.04 12.78 -16.27
N HIS A 148 15.62 13.65 -15.45
CA HIS A 148 16.84 13.38 -14.73
C HIS A 148 16.58 13.65 -13.23
N ALA A 149 17.04 12.75 -12.37
CA ALA A 149 16.95 12.87 -10.92
C ALA A 149 18.25 12.45 -10.24
N ASP A 150 18.49 12.94 -9.03
CA ASP A 150 19.66 12.55 -8.25
C ASP A 150 19.41 11.19 -7.55
N LEU A 151 18.14 10.87 -7.28
CA LEU A 151 17.69 9.61 -6.69
C LEU A 151 16.40 9.09 -7.36
N LEU A 152 16.36 7.80 -7.67
CA LEU A 152 15.17 7.10 -8.14
C LEU A 152 14.64 6.13 -7.08
N VAL A 153 13.33 6.18 -6.83
CA VAL A 153 12.62 5.24 -5.97
C VAL A 153 11.63 4.43 -6.81
N GLY A 154 11.84 3.12 -6.91
CA GLY A 154 10.89 2.19 -7.53
C GLY A 154 9.77 1.82 -6.56
N ALA A 155 8.57 2.39 -6.74
CA ALA A 155 7.35 2.10 -5.99
C ALA A 155 6.21 1.61 -6.91
N ASP A 156 6.56 1.01 -8.05
CA ASP A 156 5.69 0.64 -9.17
C ASP A 156 5.13 -0.80 -9.10
N GLY A 157 5.11 -1.35 -7.89
CA GLY A 157 4.37 -2.56 -7.53
C GLY A 157 5.03 -3.88 -7.94
N ILE A 158 4.26 -4.97 -7.82
CA ILE A 158 4.78 -6.34 -7.98
C ILE A 158 5.39 -6.60 -9.37
N ARG A 159 4.87 -5.94 -10.42
CA ARG A 159 5.40 -6.00 -11.80
C ARG A 159 6.25 -4.76 -12.13
N SER A 160 7.07 -4.34 -11.16
CA SER A 160 7.96 -3.18 -11.27
C SER A 160 8.80 -3.25 -12.54
N ALA A 161 8.70 -2.21 -13.37
CA ALA A 161 9.61 -1.98 -14.50
C ALA A 161 10.97 -1.55 -13.96
N VAL A 162 10.99 -0.67 -12.94
CA VAL A 162 12.23 -0.19 -12.30
C VAL A 162 13.09 -1.36 -11.84
N ARG A 163 12.52 -2.35 -11.14
CA ARG A 163 13.24 -3.54 -10.69
C ARG A 163 13.88 -4.31 -11.85
N GLY A 164 13.24 -4.37 -13.01
CA GLY A 164 13.77 -5.06 -14.19
C GLY A 164 15.14 -4.53 -14.65
N PHE A 165 15.42 -3.24 -14.44
CA PHE A 165 16.71 -2.64 -14.80
C PHE A 165 17.83 -2.97 -13.81
N PHE A 166 17.51 -3.20 -12.53
CA PHE A 166 18.51 -3.47 -11.49
C PHE A 166 18.65 -4.96 -11.16
N ALA A 167 17.60 -5.75 -11.39
CA ALA A 167 17.55 -7.18 -11.13
C ALA A 167 16.83 -7.88 -12.30
N PRO A 168 17.45 -7.90 -13.50
CA PRO A 168 16.83 -8.45 -14.71
C PRO A 168 16.50 -9.94 -14.58
N GLU A 169 17.26 -10.67 -13.77
CA GLU A 169 17.04 -12.10 -13.49
C GLU A 169 15.90 -12.36 -12.49
N PHE A 170 15.25 -11.32 -11.96
CA PHE A 170 14.17 -11.50 -11.00
C PHE A 170 12.89 -11.97 -11.71
N GLU A 171 12.39 -13.13 -11.30
CA GLU A 171 11.11 -13.66 -11.79
C GLU A 171 10.07 -13.76 -10.68
N LEU A 172 8.82 -13.43 -11.03
CA LEU A 172 7.68 -13.64 -10.15
C LEU A 172 7.35 -15.14 -10.08
N LYS A 173 7.34 -15.69 -8.87
CA LYS A 173 6.96 -17.07 -8.62
C LYS A 173 5.47 -17.17 -8.29
N TRP A 174 4.78 -18.06 -8.98
CA TRP A 174 3.40 -18.39 -8.65
C TRP A 174 3.36 -19.14 -7.32
N SER A 175 2.48 -18.71 -6.42
CA SER A 175 2.36 -19.27 -5.07
C SER A 175 1.55 -20.56 -4.99
N GLY A 176 0.91 -21.00 -6.08
CA GLY A 176 -0.06 -22.10 -6.04
C GLY A 176 -1.45 -21.70 -5.56
N LEU A 177 -1.65 -20.45 -5.11
CA LEU A 177 -2.86 -19.98 -4.46
C LEU A 177 -3.59 -18.94 -5.32
N ILE A 178 -4.93 -19.01 -5.30
CA ILE A 178 -5.82 -18.05 -5.96
C ILE A 178 -6.69 -17.40 -4.88
N ALA A 179 -6.76 -16.07 -4.90
CA ALA A 179 -7.66 -15.30 -4.05
C ALA A 179 -8.79 -14.70 -4.89
N TYR A 180 -10.02 -15.09 -4.59
CA TYR A 180 -11.22 -14.44 -5.14
C TYR A 180 -11.63 -13.31 -4.19
N ARG A 181 -11.95 -12.14 -4.76
CA ARG A 181 -12.31 -10.96 -3.99
C ARG A 181 -13.47 -10.25 -4.66
N SER A 182 -14.38 -9.72 -3.86
CA SER A 182 -15.51 -8.91 -4.31
C SER A 182 -15.76 -7.80 -3.30
N ALA A 183 -16.26 -6.67 -3.79
CA ALA A 183 -16.78 -5.58 -2.98
C ALA A 183 -18.16 -5.24 -3.56
N PHE A 184 -19.17 -5.16 -2.70
CA PHE A 184 -20.55 -4.96 -3.09
C PHE A 184 -21.32 -4.23 -1.99
N ASP A 185 -22.45 -3.63 -2.36
CA ASP A 185 -23.34 -2.96 -1.40
C ASP A 185 -23.85 -3.98 -0.37
N ILE A 186 -23.72 -3.66 0.91
CA ILE A 186 -24.14 -4.52 2.02
C ILE A 186 -25.61 -4.92 1.91
N LYS A 187 -26.46 -4.09 1.27
CA LYS A 187 -27.89 -4.36 1.03
C LYS A 187 -28.16 -5.63 0.25
N ILE A 188 -27.19 -6.11 -0.54
CA ILE A 188 -27.32 -7.40 -1.23
C ILE A 188 -27.49 -8.54 -0.20
N LEU A 189 -26.99 -8.37 1.03
CA LEU A 189 -27.08 -9.33 2.11
C LEU A 189 -28.28 -9.11 3.03
N ASP A 190 -29.21 -8.20 2.74
CA ASP A 190 -30.38 -7.94 3.60
C ASP A 190 -31.26 -9.19 3.84
N HIS A 191 -31.16 -10.17 2.96
CA HIS A 191 -31.87 -11.46 3.05
C HIS A 191 -31.08 -12.56 3.79
N VAL A 192 -29.83 -12.29 4.19
CA VAL A 192 -28.97 -13.24 4.90
C VAL A 192 -29.15 -13.05 6.40
N GLU A 193 -29.80 -14.01 7.04
CA GLU A 193 -29.94 -14.04 8.50
C GLU A 193 -28.59 -14.34 9.18
N ASP A 194 -28.41 -13.87 10.42
CA ASP A 194 -27.23 -14.08 11.26
C ASP A 194 -25.89 -13.64 10.63
N LEU A 195 -25.91 -12.63 9.74
CA LEU A 195 -24.69 -12.02 9.22
C LEU A 195 -23.89 -11.39 10.37
N PRO A 196 -22.61 -11.76 10.59
CA PRO A 196 -21.80 -11.13 11.63
C PRO A 196 -21.64 -9.63 11.37
N GLU A 197 -21.91 -8.82 12.39
CA GLU A 197 -21.61 -7.37 12.36
C GLU A 197 -20.10 -7.09 12.50
N ASP A 198 -19.33 -8.10 12.91
CA ASP A 198 -17.89 -8.01 13.08
C ASP A 198 -17.14 -8.28 11.77
N THR A 199 -15.90 -7.80 11.72
CA THR A 199 -14.99 -8.21 10.65
C THR A 199 -14.57 -9.66 10.87
N THR A 200 -15.21 -10.58 10.16
CA THR A 200 -14.93 -12.02 10.28
C THR A 200 -13.86 -12.50 9.29
N GLN A 201 -13.00 -13.40 9.76
CA GLN A 201 -12.24 -14.33 8.92
C GLN A 201 -12.72 -15.77 9.18
N TRP A 202 -13.20 -16.45 8.13
CA TRP A 202 -13.56 -17.86 8.20
C TRP A 202 -12.38 -18.74 7.80
N VAL A 203 -12.06 -19.72 8.63
CA VAL A 203 -10.92 -20.63 8.40
C VAL A 203 -11.34 -22.09 8.40
N TYR A 204 -10.66 -22.87 7.56
CA TYR A 204 -10.67 -24.33 7.62
C TYR A 204 -9.60 -24.77 8.61
N CYS A 205 -9.98 -25.01 9.87
CA CYS A 205 -9.07 -25.57 10.86
C CYS A 205 -9.02 -27.10 10.71
N THR A 206 -7.95 -27.63 10.10
CA THR A 206 -7.51 -28.99 10.44
C THR A 206 -6.72 -28.90 11.72
N PHE A 207 -7.37 -29.03 12.88
CA PHE A 207 -6.62 -29.41 14.08
C PHE A 207 -6.14 -30.85 13.89
N SER A 208 -4.98 -31.05 13.25
CA SER A 208 -4.21 -32.27 13.53
C SER A 208 -3.48 -32.01 14.84
N THR A 209 -4.08 -32.43 15.95
CA THR A 209 -3.40 -32.55 17.23
C THR A 209 -2.37 -33.68 17.15
N SER A 210 -1.29 -33.51 16.37
CA SER A 210 -0.05 -34.23 16.66
C SER A 210 0.68 -33.40 17.71
N VAL A 211 0.30 -33.62 18.97
CA VAL A 211 1.19 -33.34 20.10
C VAL A 211 2.45 -34.13 19.80
N ARG A 212 3.53 -33.45 19.40
CA ARG A 212 4.86 -34.06 19.43
C ARG A 212 5.19 -34.23 20.91
N GLY A 213 5.15 -35.47 21.37
CA GLY A 213 5.69 -35.87 22.67
C GLY A 213 7.20 -35.77 22.71
#